data_AF-A0A0J7KHU6-F1
#
_entry.id   AF-A0A0J7KHU6-F1
#
_cell.length_a   1.000
_cell.length_b   1.000
_cell.length_c   1.000
_cell.angle_alpha   90.00
_cell.angle_beta   90.00
_cell.angle_gamma   90.00
#
_symmetry.space_group_name_H-M   'P 1'
#
loop_
_entity.id
_entity.type
_entity.pdbx_description
1 polymer ?
#
loop_
_entity_poly.entity_id
_entity_poly.type
_entity_poly.pdbx_seq_one_letter_code
_entity_poly.pdbx_strand_id
1 'polypeptide(L)'
;EKKRKQAETERKRAEVRARLEEASKAKKAKKGFMTPDRKKKLRLLLRKKAAEELKKEQERKAAERRRIIEERCGKAKNVDDANEVELKEICQMYHDRVYLCEGQKWDLEREVRKRDYEVQEK
;
A
#
# COMPACT_ATOMS: atom_id res chain seq x y z
N GLU A 1 -1.55 -37.90 -0.32
CA GLU A 1 -2.13 -37.68 -1.68
C GLU A 1 -1.82 -36.32 -2.31
N LYS A 2 -2.07 -35.17 -1.63
CA LYS A 2 -1.81 -33.82 -2.17
C LYS A 2 -0.37 -33.58 -2.67
N LYS A 3 0.65 -34.06 -1.94
CA LYS A 3 2.07 -33.93 -2.34
C LYS A 3 2.42 -34.70 -3.63
N ARG A 4 1.83 -35.88 -3.86
CA ARG A 4 2.01 -36.66 -5.10
C ARG A 4 1.34 -35.97 -6.29
N LYS A 5 0.12 -35.44 -6.09
CA LYS A 5 -0.59 -34.65 -7.11
C LYS A 5 0.17 -33.36 -7.48
N GLN A 6 0.77 -32.68 -6.50
CA GLN A 6 1.61 -31.50 -6.73
C GLN A 6 2.89 -31.85 -7.52
N ALA A 7 3.60 -32.90 -7.11
CA ALA A 7 4.82 -33.36 -7.80
C ALA A 7 4.54 -33.78 -9.26
N GLU A 8 3.41 -34.45 -9.51
CA GLU A 8 3.01 -34.83 -10.86
C GLU A 8 2.67 -33.60 -11.73
N THR A 9 2.00 -32.59 -11.16
CA THR A 9 1.75 -31.33 -11.87
C THR A 9 3.02 -30.53 -12.15
N GLU A 10 3.99 -30.51 -11.24
CA GLU A 10 5.30 -29.87 -11.49
C GLU A 10 6.10 -30.61 -12.55
N ARG A 11 6.10 -31.95 -12.53
CA ARG A 11 6.75 -32.77 -13.56
C ARG A 11 6.16 -32.51 -14.95
N LYS A 12 4.83 -32.49 -15.08
CA LYS A 12 4.14 -32.16 -16.34
C LYS A 12 4.45 -30.74 -16.81
N ARG A 13 4.53 -29.76 -15.89
CA ARG A 13 4.91 -28.38 -16.21
C ARG A 13 6.37 -28.26 -16.68
N ALA A 14 7.29 -29.00 -16.06
CA ALA A 14 8.70 -29.03 -16.41
C ALA A 14 8.92 -29.66 -17.79
N GLU A 15 8.23 -30.76 -18.10
CA GLU A 15 8.29 -31.44 -19.39
C GLU A 15 7.76 -30.55 -20.53
N VAL A 16 6.61 -29.91 -20.32
CA VAL A 16 6.06 -28.94 -21.29
C VAL A 16 7.00 -27.76 -21.50
N ARG A 17 7.68 -27.30 -20.46
CA ARG A 17 8.67 -26.21 -20.54
C ARG A 17 9.90 -26.63 -21.34
N ALA A 18 10.44 -27.81 -21.11
CA ALA A 18 11.59 -28.35 -21.84
C ALA A 18 11.29 -28.50 -23.34
N ARG A 19 10.12 -29.06 -23.68
CA ARG A 19 9.67 -29.21 -25.07
C ARG A 19 9.51 -27.88 -25.81
N LEU A 20 9.01 -26.84 -25.11
CA LEU A 20 8.86 -25.50 -25.67
C LEU A 20 10.22 -24.79 -25.84
N GLU A 21 11.17 -25.01 -24.94
CA GLU A 21 12.52 -24.45 -25.02
C GLU A 21 13.30 -25.04 -26.20
N GLU A 22 13.20 -26.36 -26.40
CA GLU A 22 13.84 -27.07 -27.51
C GLU A 22 13.29 -26.62 -28.88
N ALA A 23 11.97 -26.47 -29.00
CA ALA A 23 11.33 -25.93 -30.21
C ALA A 23 11.69 -24.45 -30.48
N SER A 24 12.05 -23.68 -29.45
CA SER A 24 12.46 -22.27 -29.60
C SER A 24 13.92 -22.10 -30.04
N LYS A 25 14.79 -23.09 -29.78
CA LYS A 25 16.20 -23.06 -30.20
C LYS A 25 16.38 -23.12 -31.72
N ALA A 26 15.42 -23.69 -32.44
CA ALA A 26 15.41 -23.80 -33.91
C ALA A 26 14.93 -22.51 -34.64
N LYS A 27 14.34 -21.53 -33.94
CA LYS A 27 13.79 -20.29 -34.56
C LYS A 27 14.34 -19.02 -33.91
N LYS A 28 15.66 -19.02 -33.65
CA LYS A 28 16.40 -18.04 -32.83
C LYS A 28 16.50 -16.60 -33.35
N ALA A 29 15.88 -16.22 -34.47
CA ALA A 29 16.07 -14.85 -34.96
C ALA A 29 15.19 -13.79 -34.29
N LYS A 30 13.85 -13.98 -34.14
CA LYS A 30 12.96 -12.88 -33.66
C LYS A 30 11.67 -13.27 -32.91
N LYS A 31 11.41 -14.55 -32.60
CA LYS A 31 10.18 -14.98 -31.89
C LYS A 31 10.51 -15.38 -30.46
N GLY A 32 10.27 -14.48 -29.51
CA GLY A 32 10.41 -14.78 -28.08
C GLY A 32 9.55 -15.99 -27.65
N PHE A 33 9.97 -16.65 -26.56
CA PHE A 33 9.37 -17.88 -26.00
C PHE A 33 7.84 -17.87 -25.85
N MET A 34 7.23 -16.71 -25.69
CA MET A 34 5.78 -16.55 -25.61
C MET A 34 5.19 -15.99 -26.89
N THR A 35 4.02 -16.51 -27.29
CA THR A 35 3.21 -15.88 -28.32
C THR A 35 2.81 -14.45 -27.89
N PRO A 36 2.66 -13.52 -28.85
CA PRO A 36 2.25 -12.14 -28.55
C PRO A 36 0.99 -12.04 -27.69
N ASP A 37 -0.02 -12.86 -27.96
CA ASP A 37 -1.28 -12.89 -27.20
C ASP A 37 -1.08 -13.35 -25.76
N ARG A 38 -0.25 -14.36 -25.53
CA ARG A 38 0.06 -14.84 -24.18
C ARG A 38 0.83 -13.78 -23.40
N LYS A 39 1.75 -13.05 -24.04
CA LYS A 39 2.46 -11.91 -23.43
C LYS A 39 1.50 -10.75 -23.12
N LYS A 40 0.52 -10.47 -23.99
CA LYS A 40 -0.54 -9.47 -23.75
C LYS A 40 -1.40 -9.86 -22.54
N LYS A 41 -1.85 -11.11 -22.46
CA LYS A 41 -2.63 -11.63 -21.32
C LYS A 41 -1.83 -11.59 -20.02
N LEU A 42 -0.55 -11.95 -20.05
CA LEU A 42 0.31 -11.90 -18.86
C LEU A 42 0.46 -10.47 -18.33
N ARG A 43 0.76 -9.49 -19.19
CA ARG A 43 0.85 -8.08 -18.76
C ARG A 43 -0.45 -7.56 -18.16
N LEU A 44 -1.59 -7.96 -18.72
CA LEU A 44 -2.90 -7.60 -18.17
C LEU A 44 -3.07 -8.16 -16.75
N LEU A 45 -2.74 -9.44 -16.53
CA LEU A 45 -2.82 -10.06 -15.21
C LEU A 45 -1.87 -9.40 -14.19
N LEU A 46 -0.66 -9.06 -14.60
CA LEU A 46 0.30 -8.38 -13.73
C LEU A 46 -0.19 -6.98 -13.30
N ARG A 47 -0.79 -6.20 -14.22
CA ARG A 47 -1.37 -4.90 -13.88
C ARG A 47 -2.59 -5.02 -12.99
N LYS A 48 -3.46 -6.01 -13.24
CA LYS A 48 -4.61 -6.29 -12.37
C LYS A 48 -4.15 -6.64 -10.95
N LYS A 49 -3.14 -7.51 -10.82
CA LYS A 49 -2.55 -7.85 -9.51
C LYS A 49 -1.92 -6.63 -8.84
N ALA A 50 -1.17 -5.81 -9.59
CA ALA A 50 -0.57 -4.58 -9.05
C ALA A 50 -1.64 -3.59 -8.54
N ALA A 51 -2.75 -3.43 -9.27
CA ALA A 51 -3.85 -2.57 -8.85
C ALA A 51 -4.57 -3.12 -7.60
N GLU A 52 -4.75 -4.43 -7.50
CA GLU A 52 -5.33 -5.09 -6.33
C GLU A 52 -4.45 -4.92 -5.08
N GLU A 53 -3.14 -5.18 -5.21
CA GLU A 53 -2.19 -4.96 -4.10
C GLU A 53 -2.11 -3.48 -3.69
N LEU A 54 -2.16 -2.55 -4.65
CA LEU A 54 -2.21 -1.12 -4.35
C LEU A 54 -3.46 -0.75 -3.55
N LYS A 55 -4.64 -1.27 -3.93
CA LYS A 55 -5.89 -1.03 -3.19
C LYS A 55 -5.80 -1.60 -1.78
N LYS A 56 -5.28 -2.81 -1.63
CA LYS A 56 -5.08 -3.45 -0.32
C LYS A 56 -4.11 -2.66 0.57
N GLU A 57 -3.04 -2.11 0.00
CA GLU A 57 -2.12 -1.25 0.74
C GLU A 57 -2.79 0.07 1.17
N GLN A 58 -3.60 0.68 0.30
CA GLN A 58 -4.38 1.87 0.64
C GLN A 58 -5.34 1.60 1.80
N GLU A 59 -6.07 0.48 1.78
CA GLU A 59 -6.96 0.07 2.86
C GLU A 59 -6.20 -0.15 4.17
N ARG A 60 -5.02 -0.79 4.12
CA ARG A 60 -4.13 -0.96 5.28
C ARG A 60 -3.65 0.38 5.84
N LYS A 61 -3.19 1.30 4.97
CA LYS A 61 -2.77 2.66 5.38
C LYS A 61 -3.93 3.45 5.98
N ALA A 62 -5.14 3.33 5.43
CA ALA A 62 -6.33 4.00 5.95
C ALA A 62 -6.75 3.43 7.32
N ALA A 63 -6.66 2.12 7.51
CA ALA A 63 -6.93 1.48 8.79
C ALA A 63 -5.90 1.91 9.85
N GLU A 64 -4.61 1.91 9.51
CA GLU A 64 -3.56 2.38 10.43
C GLU A 64 -3.72 3.86 10.76
N ARG A 65 -4.06 4.70 9.76
CA ARG A 65 -4.38 6.12 9.99
C ARG A 65 -5.51 6.29 11.00
N ARG A 66 -6.58 5.48 10.91
CA ARG A 66 -7.68 5.51 11.87
C ARG A 66 -7.23 5.11 13.27
N ARG A 67 -6.47 4.01 13.39
CA ARG A 67 -5.92 3.54 14.67
C ARG A 67 -5.06 4.61 15.36
N ILE A 68 -4.15 5.25 14.61
CA ILE A 68 -3.27 6.28 15.16
C ILE A 68 -4.06 7.53 15.59
N ILE A 69 -5.11 7.90 14.85
CA ILE A 69 -5.98 9.03 15.26
C ILE A 69 -6.68 8.70 16.58
N GLU A 70 -7.24 7.49 16.71
CA GLU A 70 -7.91 7.05 17.93
C GLU A 70 -6.94 7.04 19.13
N GLU A 71 -5.72 6.54 18.93
CA GLU A 71 -4.67 6.53 19.95
C GLU A 71 -4.23 7.95 20.36
N ARG A 72 -4.07 8.88 19.40
CA ARG A 72 -3.56 10.23 19.67
C ARG A 72 -4.61 11.21 20.20
N CYS A 73 -5.85 11.08 19.76
CA CYS A 73 -6.95 11.96 20.15
C CYS A 73 -7.67 11.44 21.39
N GLY A 74 -7.75 10.12 21.57
CA GLY A 74 -8.46 9.50 22.69
C GLY A 74 -9.96 9.81 22.68
N LYS A 75 -10.57 9.73 23.86
CA LYS A 75 -11.99 10.05 24.07
C LYS A 75 -12.14 11.53 24.45
N ALA A 76 -13.29 12.10 24.09
CA ALA A 76 -13.66 13.44 24.53
C ALA A 76 -13.70 13.52 26.07
N LYS A 77 -13.32 14.68 26.62
CA LYS A 77 -13.46 14.95 28.05
C LYS A 77 -14.94 15.04 28.41
N ASN A 78 -15.30 14.56 29.61
CA ASN A 78 -16.65 14.69 30.13
C ASN A 78 -16.90 16.15 30.49
N VAL A 79 -17.88 16.77 29.86
CA VAL A 79 -18.30 18.16 30.11
C VAL A 79 -19.67 18.24 30.79
N ASP A 80 -20.43 17.15 30.80
CA ASP A 80 -21.81 17.11 31.31
C ASP A 80 -21.84 17.11 32.84
N ASP A 81 -20.85 16.47 33.47
CA ASP A 81 -20.71 16.39 34.93
C ASP A 81 -19.66 17.36 35.49
N ALA A 82 -19.04 18.19 34.64
CA ALA A 82 -17.93 19.04 35.02
C ALA A 82 -18.38 20.34 35.70
N ASN A 83 -17.70 20.72 36.78
CA ASN A 83 -17.91 22.01 37.43
C ASN A 83 -17.20 23.17 36.68
N GLU A 84 -17.44 24.41 37.09
CA GLU A 84 -16.90 25.60 36.39
C GLU A 84 -15.37 25.62 36.31
N VAL A 85 -14.67 25.15 37.35
CA VAL A 85 -13.20 25.11 37.38
C VAL A 85 -12.71 24.05 36.40
N GLU A 86 -13.29 22.85 36.44
CA GLU A 86 -12.96 21.75 35.53
C GLU A 86 -13.24 22.13 34.06
N LEU A 87 -14.33 22.86 33.80
CA LEU A 87 -14.65 23.35 32.45
C LEU A 87 -13.58 24.32 31.93
N LYS A 88 -13.08 25.24 32.77
CA LYS A 88 -12.00 26.17 32.40
C LYS A 88 -10.71 25.42 32.10
N GLU A 89 -10.36 24.43 32.93
CA GLU A 89 -9.19 23.58 32.69
C GLU A 89 -9.31 22.79 31.38
N ILE A 90 -10.46 22.17 31.11
CA ILE A 90 -10.73 21.44 29.86
C ILE A 90 -10.57 22.37 28.65
N CYS A 91 -11.11 23.60 28.71
CA CYS A 91 -10.95 24.59 27.64
C CYS A 91 -9.48 24.92 27.39
N GLN A 92 -8.72 25.20 28.45
CA GLN A 92 -7.30 25.53 28.34
C GLN A 92 -6.50 24.36 27.75
N MET A 93 -6.75 23.13 28.24
CA MET A 93 -6.10 21.93 27.72
C MET A 93 -6.34 21.73 26.22
N TYR A 94 -7.57 21.92 25.74
CA TYR A 94 -7.88 21.79 24.32
C TYR A 94 -7.24 22.91 23.50
N HIS A 95 -7.23 24.14 24.01
CA HIS A 95 -6.56 25.26 23.36
C HIS A 95 -5.06 24.98 23.18
N ASP A 96 -4.36 24.56 24.24
CA ASP A 96 -2.93 24.26 24.20
C ASP A 96 -2.63 23.10 23.25
N ARG A 97 -3.51 22.08 23.22
CA ARG A 97 -3.40 20.95 22.31
C ARG A 97 -3.55 21.39 20.84
N VAL A 98 -4.53 22.25 20.54
CA VAL A 98 -4.73 22.78 19.19
C VAL A 98 -3.50 23.58 18.75
N TYR A 99 -3.03 24.50 19.59
CA TYR A 99 -1.85 25.31 19.32
C TYR A 99 -0.62 24.45 18.97
N LEU A 100 -0.33 23.42 19.78
CA LEU A 100 0.76 22.49 19.52
C LEU A 100 0.58 21.74 18.20
N CYS A 101 -0.62 21.22 17.95
CA CYS A 101 -0.91 20.47 16.72
C CYS A 101 -0.80 21.34 15.46
N GLU A 102 -1.19 22.61 15.54
CA GLU A 102 -1.04 23.55 14.43
C GLU A 102 0.43 23.85 14.12
N GLY A 103 1.26 24.06 15.13
CA GLY A 103 2.70 24.23 14.93
C GLY A 103 3.34 23.02 14.25
N GLN A 104 3.07 21.81 14.78
CA GLN A 104 3.57 20.56 14.18
C GLN A 104 3.08 20.36 12.74
N LYS A 105 1.82 20.73 12.45
CA LYS A 105 1.26 20.67 11.10
C LYS A 105 2.02 21.61 10.16
N TRP A 106 2.29 22.85 10.60
CA TRP A 106 3.02 23.83 9.79
C TRP A 106 4.42 23.34 9.42
N ASP A 107 5.18 22.80 10.38
CA ASP A 107 6.52 22.26 10.14
C ASP A 107 6.47 21.13 9.08
N LEU A 108 5.55 20.18 9.25
CA LEU A 108 5.36 19.07 8.31
C LEU A 108 4.96 19.55 6.91
N GLU A 109 4.02 20.49 6.81
CA GLU A 109 3.60 21.06 5.53
C GLU A 109 4.74 21.78 4.81
N ARG A 110 5.60 22.48 5.56
CA ARG A 110 6.79 23.13 5.01
C ARG A 110 7.79 22.11 4.47
N GLU A 111 8.06 21.04 5.22
CA GLU A 111 8.95 19.96 4.76
C GLU A 111 8.40 19.22 3.54
N VAL A 112 7.10 18.96 3.48
CA VAL A 112 6.44 18.35 2.31
C VAL A 112 6.60 19.28 1.10
N ARG A 113 6.28 20.57 1.24
CA ARG A 113 6.41 21.54 0.15
C ARG A 113 7.84 21.64 -0.38
N LYS A 114 8.85 21.59 0.50
CA LYS A 114 10.27 21.56 0.10
C LYS A 114 10.59 20.31 -0.71
N ARG A 115 10.15 19.13 -0.26
CA ARG A 115 10.36 17.87 -0.97
C ARG A 115 9.66 17.83 -2.32
N ASP A 116 8.44 18.36 -2.41
CA ASP A 116 7.70 18.44 -3.67
C ASP A 116 8.46 19.31 -4.69
N TYR A 117 8.98 20.46 -4.24
CA TYR A 117 9.85 21.30 -5.08
C TYR A 117 11.11 20.56 -5.55
N GLU A 118 11.81 19.87 -4.64
CA GLU A 118 13.02 19.10 -4.99
C GLU A 118 12.76 17.93 -5.96
N VAL A 119 11.56 17.35 -5.93
CA VAL A 119 11.13 16.31 -6.90
C VAL A 119 10.79 16.94 -8.25
N GLN A 120 10.22 18.13 -8.27
CA GLN A 120 9.85 18.82 -9.52
C GLN A 120 11.07 19.39 -10.27
N GLU A 121 12.08 19.86 -9.55
CA GLU A 121 13.32 20.39 -10.14
C GLU A 121 14.26 19.30 -10.70
N LYS A 122 13.98 18.02 -10.43
CA LYS A 122 14.75 16.85 -10.89
C LYS A 122 14.09 16.15 -12.06
#